data_AF-A0A8S3APK2-F1
#
_entry.id   AF-A0A8S3APK2-F1
#
_cell.length_a   1.000
_cell.length_b   1.000
_cell.length_c   1.000
_cell.angle_alpha   90.00
_cell.angle_beta   90.00
_cell.angle_gamma   90.00
#
_symmetry.space_group_name_H-M   'P 1'
#
loop_
_entity.id
_entity.type
_entity.pdbx_description
1 polymer ?
#
loop_
_entity_poly.entity_id
_entity_poly.type
_entity_poly.pdbx_seq_one_letter_code
_entity_poly.pdbx_strand_id
1 'polypeptide(L)'
;SLVNIHTVQPITTKGSPPFLLSSFGTDNKIDAISILFRWLYIYEKCKTNKIIIVGFSTDADPKYLRAMRLATGYFAQLPNIDLLNKDNIFEIQIPNSWSWFFLRKKQLFLCMQDPIHVATKLRNRLLSTTASLIMGDYPVSVKDLQTLIDKYSKLDHNLVLSDIYVKDRQNYASCLKISSTNVLDILDQNKSTFGTHCYVTILRFVTLAYIDKTTDILKRLFFAWSNVFICRLWFTWIRHKLIIDTGKKSQHSQIPPYKTIEHHFMTFPAFHSIELNAHMLTYIVLLVLNNKLPIESLNIFLFSSQPCENIFRSARSLTGPFSSMTNFTVQEFLSKTRKISILNEIKSFEESNFDSNAIKFPIHHKQSRSKLFPSMSTNLHEITMDSIEKSIYDGYKYAKSFAEKLGMSSILIKKKVFELNDLCSNIRKDLEKMIYINDDSVLDNDDNCDSDEEADCYSLATDAEDESESDDSETENECKTSTKDGFNSMRIFSTISDKEKYKLFEVEINGKLKYMHKQTAVRYLTNKNIKLSSDRLVRVQKMNKQ
;
A
#
# COMPACT_ATOMS: atom_id res chain seq x y z
N SER A 1 -19.82 9.60 -15.92
CA SER A 1 -18.51 10.22 -16.19
C SER A 1 -17.70 10.23 -14.91
N LEU A 2 -16.43 9.87 -14.96
CA LEU A 2 -15.53 9.86 -13.79
C LEU A 2 -14.83 11.23 -13.64
N VAL A 3 -14.24 11.48 -12.48
CA VAL A 3 -13.47 12.70 -12.20
C VAL A 3 -12.01 12.34 -11.99
N ASN A 4 -11.12 13.02 -12.70
CA ASN A 4 -9.68 12.97 -12.48
C ASN A 4 -9.24 14.22 -11.73
N ILE A 5 -8.40 14.07 -10.71
CA ILE A 5 -7.87 15.19 -9.91
C ILE A 5 -6.34 15.10 -9.79
N HIS A 6 -5.71 16.26 -9.75
CA HIS A 6 -4.29 16.40 -9.45
C HIS A 6 -4.13 17.30 -8.23
N THR A 7 -3.42 16.82 -7.23
CA THR A 7 -3.07 17.58 -6.04
C THR A 7 -1.58 17.80 -5.97
N VAL A 8 -1.18 18.92 -5.37
CA VAL A 8 0.23 19.20 -5.09
C VAL A 8 0.42 19.16 -3.59
N GLN A 9 1.28 18.25 -3.14
CA GLN A 9 1.67 18.06 -1.75
C GLN A 9 3.03 18.74 -1.51
N PRO A 10 3.11 19.75 -0.65
CA PRO A 10 4.40 20.37 -0.31
C PRO A 10 5.30 19.40 0.47
N ILE A 11 6.60 19.39 0.12
CA ILE A 11 7.63 18.56 0.78
C ILE A 11 8.33 19.33 1.91
N THR A 12 8.72 20.58 1.68
CA THR A 12 9.58 21.36 2.58
C THR A 12 8.82 22.22 3.59
N THR A 13 7.57 22.60 3.29
CA THR A 13 6.81 23.50 4.16
C THR A 13 5.99 22.70 5.17
N LYS A 14 6.53 22.58 6.39
CA LYS A 14 5.81 22.01 7.53
C LYS A 14 4.47 22.74 7.71
N GLY A 15 3.38 21.98 7.72
CA GLY A 15 2.03 22.49 7.96
C GLY A 15 1.31 23.09 6.75
N SER A 16 1.91 23.13 5.55
CA SER A 16 1.17 23.52 4.34
C SER A 16 0.28 22.37 3.86
N PRO A 17 -1.02 22.63 3.59
CA PRO A 17 -1.93 21.57 3.18
C PRO A 17 -1.69 21.25 1.70
N PRO A 18 -1.95 20.01 1.27
CA PRO A 18 -2.04 19.73 -0.15
C PRO A 18 -3.15 20.58 -0.79
N PHE A 19 -2.87 21.10 -1.98
CA PHE A 19 -3.82 21.93 -2.74
C PHE A 19 -4.27 21.23 -4.02
N LEU A 20 -5.53 21.45 -4.40
CA LEU A 20 -6.09 20.94 -5.65
C LEU A 20 -5.56 21.79 -6.82
N LEU A 21 -4.71 21.21 -7.67
CA LEU A 21 -4.14 21.89 -8.82
C LEU A 21 -5.09 21.85 -10.03
N SER A 22 -5.71 20.70 -10.29
CA SER A 22 -6.67 20.55 -11.38
C SER A 22 -7.68 19.45 -11.12
N SER A 23 -8.87 19.60 -11.70
CA SER A 23 -9.93 18.59 -11.68
C SER A 23 -10.74 18.66 -12.97
N PHE A 24 -11.01 17.52 -13.62
CA PHE A 24 -11.79 17.47 -14.85
C PHE A 24 -12.52 16.13 -15.00
N GLY A 25 -13.58 16.12 -15.80
CA GLY A 25 -14.31 14.89 -16.15
C GLY A 25 -13.54 14.02 -17.15
N THR A 26 -13.63 12.71 -17.01
CA THR A 26 -13.02 11.73 -17.92
C THR A 26 -13.98 10.56 -18.17
N ASP A 27 -13.81 9.93 -19.33
CA ASP A 27 -14.42 8.66 -19.71
C ASP A 27 -13.51 7.46 -19.42
N ASN A 28 -12.37 7.69 -18.74
CA ASN A 28 -11.35 6.70 -18.37
C ASN A 28 -10.63 6.01 -19.54
N LYS A 29 -10.77 6.54 -20.77
CA LYS A 29 -10.08 6.04 -21.97
C LYS A 29 -8.71 6.70 -22.21
N ILE A 30 -8.14 7.33 -21.18
CA ILE A 30 -6.86 8.03 -21.28
C ILE A 30 -5.73 7.01 -21.28
N ASP A 31 -4.85 7.06 -22.29
CA ASP A 31 -3.68 6.20 -22.40
C ASP A 31 -2.47 6.73 -21.60
N ALA A 32 -1.45 5.89 -21.46
CA ALA A 32 -0.24 6.21 -20.71
C ALA A 32 0.54 7.41 -21.29
N ILE A 33 0.49 7.60 -22.61
CA ILE A 33 1.17 8.70 -23.29
C ILE A 33 0.47 10.03 -22.98
N SER A 34 -0.86 10.06 -23.03
CA SER A 34 -1.66 11.24 -22.67
C SER A 34 -1.48 11.62 -21.20
N ILE A 35 -1.40 10.63 -20.30
CA ILE A 35 -1.07 10.85 -18.88
C ILE A 35 0.29 11.54 -18.76
N LEU A 36 1.31 11.03 -19.45
CA LEU A 36 2.66 11.60 -19.39
C LEU A 36 2.70 13.04 -19.93
N PHE A 37 2.05 13.32 -21.06
CA PHE A 37 1.99 14.68 -21.60
C PHE A 37 1.33 15.66 -20.61
N ARG A 38 0.31 15.20 -19.88
CA ARG A 38 -0.31 16.01 -18.83
C ARG A 38 0.65 16.28 -17.67
N TRP A 39 1.43 15.29 -17.24
CA TRP A 39 2.47 15.50 -16.23
C TRP A 39 3.55 16.47 -16.69
N LEU A 40 3.99 16.37 -17.94
CA LEU A 40 4.94 17.33 -18.51
C LEU A 40 4.37 18.75 -18.54
N TYR A 41 3.11 18.90 -18.93
CA TYR A 41 2.43 20.19 -18.89
C TYR A 41 2.36 20.76 -17.47
N ILE A 42 1.97 19.94 -16.49
CA ILE A 42 1.94 20.32 -15.06
C ILE A 42 3.34 20.74 -14.61
N TYR A 43 4.37 19.94 -14.92
CA TYR A 43 5.76 20.22 -14.57
C TYR A 43 6.22 21.59 -15.09
N GLU A 44 6.02 21.88 -16.38
CA GLU A 44 6.42 23.16 -16.97
C GLU A 44 5.63 24.35 -16.42
N LYS A 45 4.33 24.18 -16.16
CA LYS A 45 3.50 25.24 -15.56
C LYS A 45 3.89 25.52 -14.12
N CYS A 46 4.18 24.50 -13.31
CA CYS A 46 4.70 24.67 -11.96
C CYS A 46 6.07 25.36 -11.99
N LYS A 47 6.97 24.95 -12.90
CA LYS A 47 8.29 25.58 -13.08
C LYS A 47 8.18 27.06 -13.41
N THR A 48 7.25 27.45 -14.29
CA THR A 48 6.98 28.87 -14.64
C THR A 48 6.55 29.68 -13.41
N ASN A 49 5.89 29.04 -12.44
CA ASN A 49 5.47 29.64 -11.17
C ASN A 49 6.50 29.43 -10.03
N LYS A 50 7.75 29.08 -10.34
CA LYS A 50 8.83 28.83 -9.38
C LYS A 50 8.54 27.70 -8.38
N ILE A 51 7.67 26.76 -8.75
CA ILE A 51 7.40 25.52 -8.00
C ILE A 51 8.20 24.39 -8.63
N ILE A 52 9.07 23.77 -7.84
CA ILE A 52 9.86 22.61 -8.28
C ILE A 52 9.07 21.33 -7.97
N ILE A 53 8.66 20.61 -9.01
CA ILE A 53 8.04 19.30 -8.86
C ILE A 53 9.13 18.24 -8.70
N VAL A 54 9.19 17.62 -7.52
CA VAL A 54 10.14 16.53 -7.24
C VAL A 54 9.69 15.22 -7.87
N GLY A 55 8.39 14.92 -7.84
CA GLY A 55 7.86 13.68 -8.40
C GLY A 55 6.34 13.64 -8.48
N PHE A 56 5.84 12.60 -9.14
CA PHE A 56 4.42 12.28 -9.29
C PHE A 56 4.11 10.98 -8.55
N SER A 57 2.98 10.95 -7.84
CA SER A 57 2.46 9.75 -7.19
C SER A 57 1.05 9.45 -7.68
N THR A 58 0.72 8.17 -7.86
CA THR A 58 -0.60 7.75 -8.39
C THR A 58 -1.17 6.59 -7.59
N ASP A 59 -2.49 6.40 -7.71
CA ASP A 59 -3.11 5.13 -7.39
C ASP A 59 -2.52 4.03 -8.29
N ALA A 60 -2.46 2.79 -7.80
CA ALA A 60 -1.72 1.69 -8.42
C ALA A 60 -2.28 1.19 -9.78
N ASP A 61 -2.92 2.05 -10.56
CA ASP A 61 -3.52 1.80 -11.86
C ASP A 61 -2.42 1.49 -12.93
N PRO A 62 -2.61 0.44 -13.75
CA PRO A 62 -1.65 0.05 -14.78
C PRO A 62 -1.30 1.12 -15.83
N LYS A 63 -2.26 1.97 -16.23
CA LYS A 63 -2.07 3.06 -17.21
C LYS A 63 -1.09 4.09 -16.68
N TYR A 64 -1.25 4.48 -15.42
CA TYR A 64 -0.34 5.39 -14.75
C TYR A 64 1.02 4.76 -14.48
N LEU A 65 1.06 3.48 -14.09
CA LEU A 65 2.32 2.75 -13.95
C LEU A 65 3.09 2.69 -15.28
N ARG A 66 2.41 2.48 -16.41
CA ARG A 66 3.02 2.54 -17.74
C ARG A 66 3.56 3.94 -18.03
N ALA A 67 2.84 5.00 -17.68
CA ALA A 67 3.32 6.38 -17.82
C ALA A 67 4.59 6.64 -16.97
N MET A 68 4.63 6.16 -15.72
CA MET A 68 5.81 6.24 -14.87
C MET A 68 7.00 5.49 -15.45
N ARG A 69 6.77 4.29 -16.00
CA ARG A 69 7.81 3.50 -16.66
C ARG A 69 8.40 4.23 -17.87
N LEU A 70 7.55 4.84 -18.68
CA LEU A 70 7.96 5.66 -19.83
C LEU A 70 8.79 6.86 -19.37
N ALA A 71 8.31 7.61 -18.36
CA ALA A 71 9.00 8.77 -17.80
C ALA A 71 10.40 8.43 -17.28
N THR A 72 10.52 7.30 -16.59
CA THR A 72 11.73 6.91 -15.85
C THR A 72 12.67 6.03 -16.66
N GLY A 73 12.19 5.48 -17.77
CA GLY A 73 12.84 4.42 -18.57
C GLY A 73 12.96 3.09 -17.87
N TYR A 74 12.07 2.83 -16.92
CA TYR A 74 12.00 1.54 -16.26
C TYR A 74 11.37 0.51 -17.23
N PHE A 75 12.23 -0.07 -18.08
CA PHE A 75 11.87 -1.02 -19.14
C PHE A 75 10.67 -0.55 -19.95
N ALA A 76 10.74 0.69 -20.44
CA ALA A 76 9.80 1.28 -21.38
C ALA A 76 10.51 2.44 -22.09
N GLN A 77 10.16 2.69 -23.35
CA GLN A 77 10.78 3.75 -24.15
C GLN A 77 9.69 4.62 -24.77
N LEU A 78 9.93 5.93 -24.75
CA LEU A 78 9.14 6.91 -25.47
C LEU A 78 9.78 7.12 -26.84
N PRO A 79 9.08 6.84 -27.94
CA PRO A 79 9.55 7.28 -29.25
C PRO A 79 9.48 8.81 -29.30
N ASN A 80 10.55 9.44 -29.77
CA ASN A 80 10.57 10.85 -30.20
C ASN A 80 10.37 11.94 -29.11
N ILE A 81 10.55 11.63 -27.83
CA ILE A 81 10.54 12.63 -26.75
C ILE A 81 11.81 12.50 -25.91
N ASP A 82 12.64 13.54 -25.93
CA ASP A 82 13.81 13.61 -25.06
C ASP A 82 13.45 14.28 -23.72
N LEU A 83 13.19 13.46 -22.71
CA LEU A 83 12.95 13.91 -21.34
C LEU A 83 14.24 14.35 -20.63
N LEU A 84 15.42 14.01 -21.17
CA LEU A 84 16.71 14.17 -20.51
C LEU A 84 17.50 15.39 -21.00
N ASN A 85 16.98 16.14 -21.99
CA ASN A 85 17.57 17.38 -22.48
C ASN A 85 16.86 18.63 -21.93
N LYS A 86 16.40 18.56 -20.69
CA LYS A 86 15.72 19.66 -19.98
C LYS A 86 16.58 20.21 -18.84
N ASP A 87 16.43 21.49 -18.53
CA ASP A 87 17.06 22.07 -17.33
C ASP A 87 16.43 21.51 -16.05
N ASN A 88 17.22 21.40 -14.98
CA ASN A 88 16.83 20.92 -13.63
C ASN A 88 16.53 19.42 -13.53
N ILE A 89 17.28 18.59 -14.25
CA ILE A 89 17.24 17.14 -14.12
C ILE A 89 17.93 16.69 -12.83
N PHE A 90 17.33 15.72 -12.15
CA PHE A 90 17.98 15.03 -11.05
C PHE A 90 19.00 14.04 -11.58
N GLU A 91 20.23 14.13 -11.08
CA GLU A 91 21.31 13.21 -11.43
C GLU A 91 21.91 12.59 -10.16
N ILE A 92 22.10 11.27 -10.20
CA ILE A 92 22.76 10.50 -9.15
C ILE A 92 23.96 9.74 -9.72
N GLN A 93 24.96 9.52 -8.86
CA GLN A 93 26.03 8.58 -9.16
C GLN A 93 25.59 7.17 -8.77
N ILE A 94 25.62 6.26 -9.75
CA ILE A 94 25.29 4.85 -9.56
C ILE A 94 26.59 4.06 -9.68
N PRO A 95 27.03 3.37 -8.62
CA PRO A 95 28.19 2.49 -8.69
C PRO A 95 28.02 1.41 -9.75
N ASN A 96 29.09 1.11 -10.49
CA ASN A 96 29.07 0.07 -11.53
C ASN A 96 28.78 -1.34 -10.96
N SER A 97 29.05 -1.55 -9.67
CA SER A 97 28.74 -2.77 -8.93
C SER A 97 27.24 -3.01 -8.74
N TRP A 98 26.39 -1.98 -8.90
CA TRP A 98 24.95 -2.06 -8.64
C TRP A 98 24.20 -2.67 -9.83
N SER A 99 24.45 -3.94 -10.09
CA SER A 99 23.73 -4.73 -11.11
C SER A 99 22.21 -4.77 -10.84
N TRP A 100 21.83 -4.63 -9.58
CA TRP A 100 20.45 -4.67 -9.10
C TRP A 100 19.66 -3.38 -9.31
N PHE A 101 20.33 -2.26 -9.62
CA PHE A 101 19.69 -0.96 -9.87
C PHE A 101 19.38 -0.77 -11.36
N PHE A 102 18.11 -0.50 -11.71
CA PHE A 102 17.61 -0.53 -13.09
C PHE A 102 17.16 0.84 -13.62
N LEU A 103 17.06 1.87 -12.79
CA LEU A 103 16.75 3.22 -13.28
C LEU A 103 17.97 3.88 -13.91
N ARG A 104 17.69 4.80 -14.84
CA ARG A 104 18.70 5.68 -15.43
C ARG A 104 19.29 6.62 -14.38
N LYS A 105 20.55 7.03 -14.55
CA LYS A 105 21.25 8.02 -13.71
C LYS A 105 20.61 9.40 -13.67
N LYS A 106 19.85 9.75 -14.72
CA LYS A 106 19.20 11.04 -14.91
C LYS A 106 17.68 10.86 -14.96
N GLN A 107 16.96 11.70 -14.21
CA GLN A 107 15.50 11.68 -14.11
C GLN A 107 14.96 13.12 -14.10
N LEU A 108 13.95 13.41 -14.91
CA LEU A 108 13.31 14.74 -14.92
C LEU A 108 12.52 14.99 -13.63
N PHE A 109 11.82 13.96 -13.19
CA PHE A 109 11.08 13.90 -11.93
C PHE A 109 11.01 12.45 -11.47
N LEU A 110 10.70 12.23 -10.19
CA LEU A 110 10.55 10.91 -9.59
C LEU A 110 9.12 10.40 -9.74
N CYS A 111 8.91 9.10 -9.63
CA CYS A 111 7.58 8.49 -9.76
C CYS A 111 7.36 7.44 -8.68
N MET A 112 6.25 7.49 -7.93
CA MET A 112 5.98 6.50 -6.88
C MET A 112 4.53 6.01 -6.95
N GLN A 113 4.33 4.70 -6.89
CA GLN A 113 3.01 4.10 -6.79
C GLN A 113 2.54 4.12 -5.33
N ASP A 114 1.27 4.43 -5.09
CA ASP A 114 0.74 4.48 -3.72
C ASP A 114 0.86 3.09 -3.05
N PRO A 115 1.62 2.98 -1.96
CA PRO A 115 1.87 1.71 -1.29
C PRO A 115 0.63 1.07 -0.68
N ILE A 116 -0.41 1.85 -0.31
CA ILE A 116 -1.69 1.31 0.18
C ILE A 116 -2.38 0.52 -0.94
N HIS A 117 -2.40 1.07 -2.16
CA HIS A 117 -3.00 0.38 -3.31
C HIS A 117 -2.15 -0.82 -3.77
N VAL A 118 -0.83 -0.75 -3.64
CA VAL A 118 0.03 -1.93 -3.87
C VAL A 118 -0.30 -3.04 -2.86
N ALA A 119 -0.47 -2.69 -1.58
CA ALA A 119 -0.83 -3.64 -0.53
C ALA A 119 -2.21 -4.28 -0.77
N THR A 120 -3.23 -3.49 -1.12
CA THR A 120 -4.57 -4.04 -1.42
C THR A 120 -4.56 -4.91 -2.67
N LYS A 121 -3.78 -4.58 -3.71
CA LYS A 121 -3.59 -5.47 -4.89
C LYS A 121 -2.99 -6.82 -4.50
N LEU A 122 -1.97 -6.82 -3.64
CA LEU A 122 -1.39 -8.07 -3.13
C LEU A 122 -2.40 -8.88 -2.31
N ARG A 123 -3.18 -8.24 -1.43
CA ARG A 123 -4.27 -8.90 -0.67
C ARG A 123 -5.29 -9.50 -1.63
N ASN A 124 -5.83 -8.72 -2.55
CA ASN A 124 -6.88 -9.19 -3.46
C ASN A 124 -6.39 -10.35 -4.33
N ARG A 125 -5.10 -10.36 -4.72
CA ARG A 125 -4.50 -11.47 -5.44
C ARG A 125 -4.39 -12.74 -4.59
N LEU A 126 -4.07 -12.63 -3.30
CA LEU A 126 -4.06 -13.77 -2.36
C LEU A 126 -5.46 -14.39 -2.18
N LEU A 127 -6.48 -13.53 -2.15
CA LEU A 127 -7.87 -13.95 -1.91
C LEU A 127 -8.61 -14.35 -3.20
N SER A 128 -8.01 -14.12 -4.37
CA SER A 128 -8.62 -14.44 -5.66
C SER A 128 -8.73 -15.94 -5.90
N THR A 129 -9.86 -16.38 -6.45
CA THR A 129 -10.06 -17.75 -6.93
C THR A 129 -9.54 -17.97 -8.35
N THR A 130 -9.17 -16.91 -9.08
CA THR A 130 -8.69 -16.97 -10.47
C THR A 130 -7.19 -17.28 -10.59
N ALA A 131 -6.48 -17.25 -9.47
CA ALA A 131 -5.03 -17.46 -9.38
C ALA A 131 -4.71 -18.75 -8.65
N SER A 132 -3.71 -19.49 -9.13
CA SER A 132 -3.16 -20.67 -8.44
C SER A 132 -1.72 -20.37 -8.05
N LEU A 133 -1.56 -19.51 -7.05
CA LEU A 133 -0.26 -19.02 -6.59
C LEU A 133 0.59 -20.16 -5.99
N ILE A 134 1.86 -20.23 -6.39
CA ILE A 134 2.81 -21.24 -5.90
C ILE A 134 4.19 -20.63 -5.67
N MET A 135 4.80 -20.95 -4.53
CA MET A 135 6.14 -20.51 -4.15
C MET A 135 6.98 -21.73 -3.79
N GLY A 136 7.85 -22.15 -4.70
CA GLY A 136 8.67 -23.34 -4.49
C GLY A 136 7.82 -24.60 -4.50
N ASP A 137 7.96 -25.39 -3.45
CA ASP A 137 7.18 -26.61 -3.25
C ASP A 137 5.84 -26.36 -2.54
N TYR A 138 5.53 -25.10 -2.21
CA TYR A 138 4.41 -24.73 -1.36
C TYR A 138 3.35 -23.91 -2.11
N PRO A 139 2.06 -24.27 -2.03
CA PRO A 139 0.98 -23.42 -2.50
C PRO A 139 0.85 -22.18 -1.61
N VAL A 140 0.34 -21.09 -2.19
CA VAL A 140 -0.10 -19.90 -1.45
C VAL A 140 -1.62 -19.92 -1.45
N SER A 141 -2.25 -19.97 -0.27
CA SER A 141 -3.69 -20.20 -0.18
C SER A 141 -4.37 -19.40 0.94
N VAL A 142 -5.52 -18.80 0.62
CA VAL A 142 -6.44 -18.26 1.63
C VAL A 142 -6.94 -19.32 2.62
N LYS A 143 -6.94 -20.60 2.23
CA LYS A 143 -7.33 -21.71 3.13
C LYS A 143 -6.42 -21.83 4.34
N ASP A 144 -5.15 -21.43 4.22
CA ASP A 144 -4.22 -21.41 5.35
C ASP A 144 -4.66 -20.37 6.39
N LEU A 145 -5.14 -19.20 5.93
CA LEU A 145 -5.69 -18.16 6.80
C LEU A 145 -7.05 -18.56 7.39
N GLN A 146 -7.91 -19.24 6.63
CA GLN A 146 -9.17 -19.80 7.14
C GLN A 146 -8.90 -20.82 8.25
N THR A 147 -8.00 -21.77 7.99
CA THR A 147 -7.59 -22.78 8.96
C THR A 147 -7.02 -22.15 10.23
N LEU A 148 -6.26 -21.06 10.07
CA LEU A 148 -5.73 -20.30 11.20
C LEU A 148 -6.87 -19.68 12.03
N ILE A 149 -7.83 -19.03 11.39
CA ILE A 149 -9.01 -18.43 12.05
C ILE A 149 -9.86 -19.49 12.77
N ASP A 150 -9.99 -20.69 12.20
CA ASP A 150 -10.83 -21.75 12.75
C ASP A 150 -10.16 -22.52 13.90
N LYS A 151 -8.83 -22.67 13.86
CA LYS A 151 -8.09 -23.52 14.82
C LYS A 151 -7.47 -22.77 15.98
N TYR A 152 -7.04 -21.53 15.78
CA TYR A 152 -6.36 -20.74 16.81
C TYR A 152 -7.31 -19.76 17.47
N SER A 153 -6.97 -19.30 18.68
CA SER A 153 -7.80 -18.30 19.34
C SER A 153 -7.69 -16.97 18.62
N LYS A 154 -8.82 -16.28 18.43
CA LYS A 154 -8.85 -14.91 17.92
C LYS A 154 -7.92 -13.96 18.69
N LEU A 155 -7.63 -14.24 19.96
CA LEU A 155 -6.66 -13.46 20.72
C LEU A 155 -5.26 -13.56 20.12
N ASP A 156 -4.85 -14.74 19.67
CA ASP A 156 -3.50 -14.99 19.18
C ASP A 156 -3.25 -14.20 17.89
N HIS A 157 -4.19 -14.23 16.95
CA HIS A 157 -4.00 -13.70 15.59
C HIS A 157 -4.83 -12.47 15.24
N ASN A 158 -5.91 -12.17 15.98
CA ASN A 158 -6.82 -11.03 15.79
C ASN A 158 -7.53 -10.94 14.43
N LEU A 159 -7.45 -11.98 13.61
CA LEU A 159 -8.22 -12.09 12.36
C LEU A 159 -9.66 -12.51 12.62
N VAL A 160 -10.55 -11.99 11.79
CA VAL A 160 -11.93 -12.46 11.64
C VAL A 160 -12.18 -12.85 10.19
N LEU A 161 -13.22 -13.65 9.95
CA LEU A 161 -13.56 -14.08 8.59
C LEU A 161 -13.75 -12.89 7.63
N SER A 162 -14.36 -11.78 8.09
CA SER A 162 -14.51 -10.54 7.32
C SER A 162 -13.19 -10.03 6.71
N ASP A 163 -12.05 -10.24 7.39
CA ASP A 163 -10.75 -9.75 6.93
C ASP A 163 -10.26 -10.48 5.66
N ILE A 164 -10.71 -11.71 5.42
CA ILE A 164 -10.34 -12.55 4.27
C ILE A 164 -11.44 -12.62 3.18
N TYR A 165 -12.54 -11.85 3.32
CA TYR A 165 -13.54 -11.74 2.26
C TYR A 165 -13.15 -10.66 1.23
N VAL A 166 -13.34 -10.97 -0.06
CA VAL A 166 -12.94 -10.13 -1.20
C VAL A 166 -13.92 -9.00 -1.51
N LYS A 167 -15.08 -8.98 -0.84
CA LYS A 167 -16.18 -8.06 -1.20
C LYS A 167 -15.74 -6.59 -1.16
N ASP A 168 -14.99 -6.20 -0.14
CA ASP A 168 -14.29 -4.92 -0.13
C ASP A 168 -12.85 -5.08 -0.63
N ARG A 169 -12.65 -4.74 -1.91
CA ARG A 169 -11.34 -4.74 -2.59
C ARG A 169 -10.42 -3.60 -2.13
N GLN A 170 -10.95 -2.57 -1.45
CA GLN A 170 -10.19 -1.42 -0.95
C GLN A 170 -9.85 -1.51 0.54
N ASN A 171 -10.19 -2.63 1.21
CA ASN A 171 -9.98 -2.82 2.64
C ASN A 171 -8.49 -2.92 3.03
N TYR A 172 -7.86 -1.77 3.24
CA TYR A 172 -6.47 -1.70 3.70
C TYR A 172 -6.30 -2.16 5.16
N ALA A 173 -7.31 -1.96 6.01
CA ALA A 173 -7.25 -2.41 7.41
C ALA A 173 -7.05 -3.93 7.51
N SER A 174 -7.70 -4.70 6.63
CA SER A 174 -7.51 -6.15 6.51
C SER A 174 -6.08 -6.50 6.09
N CYS A 175 -5.44 -5.70 5.24
CA CYS A 175 -4.04 -5.91 4.84
C CYS A 175 -3.11 -5.86 6.07
N LEU A 176 -3.31 -4.89 6.96
CA LEU A 176 -2.52 -4.74 8.20
C LEU A 176 -2.70 -5.92 9.15
N LYS A 177 -3.93 -6.40 9.33
CA LYS A 177 -4.21 -7.54 10.21
C LYS A 177 -3.62 -8.83 9.65
N ILE A 178 -3.86 -9.12 8.36
CA ILE A 178 -3.34 -10.32 7.68
C ILE A 178 -1.82 -10.36 7.74
N SER A 179 -1.16 -9.21 7.58
CA SER A 179 0.31 -9.09 7.60
C SER A 179 0.91 -8.80 8.98
N SER A 180 0.15 -9.01 10.05
CA SER A 180 0.63 -8.84 11.42
C SER A 180 1.69 -9.90 11.77
N THR A 181 2.57 -9.58 12.73
CA THR A 181 3.60 -10.51 13.22
C THR A 181 2.98 -11.78 13.76
N ASN A 182 1.91 -11.66 14.54
CA ASN A 182 1.26 -12.81 15.15
C ASN A 182 0.73 -13.80 14.11
N VAL A 183 0.14 -13.30 13.01
CA VAL A 183 -0.32 -14.16 11.93
C VAL A 183 0.85 -14.87 11.25
N LEU A 184 1.94 -14.16 10.98
CA LEU A 184 3.16 -14.76 10.42
C LEU A 184 3.76 -15.81 11.35
N ASP A 185 3.87 -15.53 12.65
CA ASP A 185 4.44 -16.45 13.63
C ASP A 185 3.64 -17.76 13.69
N ILE A 186 2.30 -17.70 13.58
CA ILE A 186 1.45 -18.90 13.55
C ILE A 186 1.59 -19.64 12.21
N LEU A 187 1.65 -18.91 11.08
CA LEU A 187 1.89 -19.53 9.76
C LEU A 187 3.28 -20.18 9.67
N ASP A 188 4.25 -19.76 10.47
CA ASP A 188 5.58 -20.36 10.47
C ASP A 188 5.66 -21.69 11.26
N GLN A 189 4.68 -21.97 12.12
CA GLN A 189 4.65 -23.21 12.91
C GLN A 189 4.38 -24.46 12.04
N ASN A 190 3.73 -24.28 10.88
CA ASN A 190 3.40 -25.37 9.99
C ASN A 190 4.17 -25.25 8.66
N LYS A 191 4.94 -26.29 8.31
CA LYS A 191 5.69 -26.31 7.05
C LYS A 191 4.79 -26.19 5.83
N SER A 192 3.55 -26.70 5.88
CA SER A 192 2.65 -26.65 4.72
C SER A 192 2.23 -25.21 4.35
N THR A 193 2.32 -24.27 5.29
CA THR A 193 1.89 -22.87 5.13
C THR A 193 3.03 -21.92 4.77
N PHE A 194 4.24 -22.43 4.52
CA PHE A 194 5.42 -21.61 4.20
C PHE A 194 5.26 -20.74 2.94
N GLY A 195 4.53 -21.23 1.92
CA GLY A 195 4.18 -20.42 0.75
C GLY A 195 3.37 -19.19 1.15
N THR A 196 2.27 -19.39 1.86
CA THR A 196 1.41 -18.32 2.37
C THR A 196 2.16 -17.38 3.31
N HIS A 197 2.98 -17.89 4.23
CA HIS A 197 3.85 -17.08 5.09
C HIS A 197 4.74 -16.13 4.28
N CYS A 198 5.41 -16.64 3.23
CA CYS A 198 6.27 -15.81 2.39
C CYS A 198 5.47 -14.74 1.63
N TYR A 199 4.31 -15.09 1.07
CA TYR A 199 3.44 -14.13 0.38
C TYR A 199 2.94 -13.02 1.32
N VAL A 200 2.52 -13.38 2.53
CA VAL A 200 2.09 -12.41 3.56
C VAL A 200 3.28 -11.56 4.04
N THR A 201 4.49 -12.10 4.03
CA THR A 201 5.72 -11.33 4.32
C THR A 201 5.99 -10.25 3.26
N ILE A 202 5.79 -10.55 1.97
CA ILE A 202 5.86 -9.56 0.87
C ILE A 202 4.90 -8.40 1.15
N LEU A 203 3.66 -8.70 1.54
CA LEU A 203 2.65 -7.70 1.92
C LEU A 203 3.12 -6.86 3.12
N ARG A 204 3.63 -7.52 4.17
CA ARG A 204 4.17 -6.84 5.37
C ARG A 204 5.30 -5.88 5.03
N PHE A 205 6.19 -6.27 4.12
CA PHE A 205 7.36 -5.47 3.75
C PHE A 205 6.98 -4.22 2.96
N VAL A 206 5.90 -4.22 2.18
CA VAL A 206 5.34 -3.00 1.59
C VAL A 206 4.94 -2.02 2.70
N THR A 207 4.22 -2.51 3.71
CA THR A 207 3.80 -1.68 4.86
C THR A 207 4.97 -1.11 5.63
N LEU A 208 5.95 -1.94 6.00
CA LEU A 208 7.10 -1.52 6.79
C LEU A 208 8.00 -0.53 6.03
N ALA A 209 8.18 -0.73 4.72
CA ALA A 209 9.00 0.14 3.89
C ALA A 209 8.33 1.50 3.67
N TYR A 210 7.02 1.53 3.39
CA TYR A 210 6.39 2.72 2.81
C TYR A 210 5.27 3.36 3.63
N ILE A 211 4.68 2.66 4.61
CA ILE A 211 3.47 3.12 5.31
C ILE A 211 3.70 3.28 6.81
N ASP A 212 4.47 2.39 7.42
CA ASP A 212 4.80 2.48 8.84
C ASP A 212 5.69 3.70 9.12
N LYS A 213 5.19 4.64 9.92
CA LYS A 213 5.86 5.89 10.29
C LYS A 213 7.03 5.72 11.26
N THR A 214 7.15 4.55 11.88
CA THR A 214 8.19 4.27 12.87
C THR A 214 9.47 3.68 12.27
N THR A 215 9.43 3.22 11.02
CA THR A 215 10.59 2.62 10.35
C THR A 215 11.65 3.69 10.00
N ASP A 216 12.90 3.46 10.38
CA ASP A 216 14.03 4.29 9.95
C ASP A 216 14.39 4.04 8.47
N ILE A 217 15.11 4.98 7.85
CA ILE A 217 15.37 4.96 6.40
C ILE A 217 16.22 3.77 5.94
N LEU A 218 17.20 3.31 6.73
CA LEU A 218 18.03 2.17 6.37
C LEU A 218 17.21 0.87 6.43
N LYS A 219 16.35 0.72 7.44
CA LYS A 219 15.40 -0.39 7.49
C LYS A 219 14.35 -0.33 6.38
N ARG A 220 13.89 0.87 5.98
CA ARG A 220 13.01 1.01 4.80
C ARG A 220 13.67 0.47 3.55
N LEU A 221 14.94 0.82 3.30
CA LEU A 221 15.72 0.27 2.19
C LEU A 221 15.85 -1.25 2.29
N PHE A 222 16.14 -1.78 3.47
CA PHE A 222 16.20 -3.23 3.71
C PHE A 222 14.87 -3.91 3.32
N PHE A 223 13.73 -3.43 3.84
CA PHE A 223 12.43 -4.04 3.56
C PHE A 223 12.03 -3.88 2.09
N ALA A 224 12.24 -2.70 1.50
CA ALA A 224 11.96 -2.43 0.10
C ALA A 224 12.73 -3.39 -0.83
N TRP A 225 14.05 -3.50 -0.63
CA TRP A 225 14.91 -4.34 -1.46
C TRP A 225 14.76 -5.82 -1.19
N SER A 226 14.54 -6.23 0.07
CA SER A 226 14.17 -7.61 0.37
C SER A 226 12.94 -8.03 -0.43
N ASN A 227 11.93 -7.16 -0.50
CA ASN A 227 10.71 -7.41 -1.25
C ASN A 227 11.01 -7.60 -2.75
N VAL A 228 11.81 -6.69 -3.34
CA VAL A 228 12.24 -6.80 -4.75
C VAL A 228 12.97 -8.12 -5.00
N PHE A 229 13.94 -8.49 -4.15
CA PHE A 229 14.72 -9.70 -4.37
C PHE A 229 13.90 -10.98 -4.20
N ILE A 230 12.98 -11.03 -3.24
CA ILE A 230 12.02 -12.14 -3.11
C ILE A 230 11.20 -12.27 -4.39
N CYS A 231 10.64 -11.16 -4.89
CA CYS A 231 9.85 -11.16 -6.13
C CYS A 231 10.67 -11.59 -7.36
N ARG A 232 11.91 -11.11 -7.49
CA ARG A 232 12.82 -11.48 -8.59
C ARG A 232 13.17 -12.97 -8.56
N LEU A 233 13.51 -13.51 -7.38
CA LEU A 233 13.79 -14.94 -7.20
C LEU A 233 12.54 -15.77 -7.53
N TRP A 234 11.38 -15.36 -7.03
CA TRP A 234 10.10 -16.04 -7.28
C TRP A 234 9.73 -16.06 -8.76
N PHE A 235 9.78 -14.91 -9.44
CA PHE A 235 9.51 -14.80 -10.88
C PHE A 235 10.46 -15.66 -11.71
N THR A 236 11.77 -15.58 -11.42
CA THR A 236 12.80 -16.34 -12.13
C THR A 236 12.62 -17.85 -11.94
N TRP A 237 12.26 -18.26 -10.72
CA TRP A 237 11.98 -19.66 -10.40
C TRP A 237 10.74 -20.16 -11.14
N ILE A 238 9.61 -19.43 -11.11
CA ILE A 238 8.38 -19.81 -11.85
C ILE A 238 8.70 -20.00 -13.33
N ARG A 239 9.39 -19.03 -13.94
CA ARG A 239 9.74 -19.07 -15.36
C ARG A 239 10.49 -20.36 -15.70
N HIS A 240 11.48 -20.73 -14.89
CA HIS A 240 12.26 -21.94 -15.12
C HIS A 240 11.49 -23.23 -14.82
N LYS A 241 10.66 -23.24 -13.77
CA LYS A 241 9.79 -24.38 -13.44
C LYS A 241 8.82 -24.69 -14.58
N LEU A 242 8.11 -23.68 -15.10
CA LEU A 242 7.18 -23.86 -16.22
C LEU A 242 7.85 -24.37 -17.50
N ILE A 243 9.09 -23.94 -17.77
CA ILE A 243 9.87 -24.46 -18.91
C ILE A 243 10.22 -25.95 -18.72
N ILE A 244 10.54 -26.35 -17.48
CA ILE A 244 10.87 -27.75 -17.15
C ILE A 244 9.61 -28.61 -17.27
N ASP A 245 8.49 -28.18 -16.69
CA ASP A 245 7.23 -28.93 -16.65
C ASP A 245 6.62 -29.15 -18.05
N THR A 246 6.77 -28.17 -18.94
CA THR A 246 6.24 -28.25 -20.32
C THR A 246 7.11 -29.08 -21.27
N GLY A 247 8.27 -29.60 -20.82
CA GLY A 247 9.13 -30.47 -21.62
C GLY A 247 9.71 -29.84 -22.89
N LYS A 248 9.55 -28.53 -23.09
CA LYS A 248 10.05 -27.81 -24.28
C LYS A 248 11.58 -27.80 -24.25
N LYS A 249 12.18 -28.76 -24.96
CA LYS A 249 13.63 -28.82 -25.18
C LYS A 249 14.10 -27.52 -25.83
N SER A 250 15.13 -26.93 -25.22
CA SER A 250 15.75 -25.66 -25.59
C SER A 250 16.29 -25.66 -27.02
N GLN A 251 15.44 -25.42 -28.01
CA GLN A 251 15.90 -25.05 -29.36
C GLN A 251 15.47 -23.65 -29.78
N HIS A 252 14.42 -23.07 -29.19
CA HIS A 252 14.27 -21.61 -29.17
C HIS A 252 13.70 -21.17 -27.82
N SER A 253 14.38 -20.18 -27.23
CA SER A 253 14.11 -19.51 -25.96
C SER A 253 12.76 -18.81 -25.92
N GLN A 254 11.66 -19.56 -25.93
CA GLN A 254 10.33 -19.01 -25.70
C GLN A 254 10.08 -18.94 -24.19
N ILE A 255 10.08 -17.72 -23.67
CA ILE A 255 9.57 -17.40 -22.34
C ILE A 255 8.11 -17.90 -22.29
N PRO A 256 7.66 -18.60 -21.23
CA PRO A 256 6.26 -18.97 -21.09
C PRO A 256 5.35 -17.75 -21.25
N PRO A 257 4.15 -17.89 -21.83
CA PRO A 257 3.24 -16.75 -21.96
C PRO A 257 3.01 -16.07 -20.62
N TYR A 258 3.01 -14.74 -20.60
CA TYR A 258 2.91 -13.96 -19.35
C TYR A 258 1.65 -14.29 -18.55
N LYS A 259 0.52 -14.52 -19.23
CA LYS A 259 -0.73 -14.95 -18.58
C LYS A 259 -0.55 -16.25 -17.78
N THR A 260 0.27 -17.18 -18.26
CA THR A 260 0.58 -18.44 -17.58
C THR A 260 1.47 -18.20 -16.36
N ILE A 261 2.48 -17.32 -16.47
CA ILE A 261 3.33 -16.95 -15.34
C ILE A 261 2.48 -16.25 -14.27
N GLU A 262 1.68 -15.27 -14.68
CA GLU A 262 0.84 -14.47 -13.81
C GLU A 262 -0.17 -15.34 -13.08
N HIS A 263 -0.76 -16.36 -13.70
CA HIS A 263 -1.64 -17.31 -13.00
C HIS A 263 -1.00 -17.95 -11.75
N HIS A 264 0.32 -18.11 -11.74
CA HIS A 264 1.09 -18.68 -10.63
C HIS A 264 1.86 -17.64 -9.79
N PHE A 265 1.81 -16.37 -10.19
CA PHE A 265 2.59 -15.26 -9.62
C PHE A 265 1.67 -14.11 -9.16
N MET A 266 2.26 -13.10 -8.52
CA MET A 266 1.56 -11.83 -8.33
C MET A 266 1.30 -11.15 -9.67
N THR A 267 0.39 -10.17 -9.69
CA THR A 267 0.12 -9.44 -10.93
C THR A 267 1.33 -8.61 -11.36
N PHE A 268 1.55 -8.46 -12.66
CA PHE A 268 2.68 -7.65 -13.17
C PHE A 268 2.64 -6.19 -12.71
N PRO A 269 1.48 -5.51 -12.63
CA PRO A 269 1.40 -4.18 -12.05
C PRO A 269 1.92 -4.12 -10.61
N ALA A 270 1.57 -5.10 -9.77
CA ALA A 270 2.07 -5.16 -8.39
C ALA A 270 3.59 -5.39 -8.36
N PHE A 271 4.08 -6.34 -9.16
CA PHE A 271 5.51 -6.64 -9.27
C PHE A 271 6.34 -5.40 -9.67
N HIS A 272 5.94 -4.74 -10.76
CA HIS A 272 6.61 -3.52 -11.23
C HIS A 272 6.48 -2.35 -10.25
N SER A 273 5.37 -2.23 -9.53
CA SER A 273 5.19 -1.16 -8.54
C SER A 273 6.12 -1.33 -7.34
N ILE A 274 6.29 -2.57 -6.83
CA ILE A 274 7.23 -2.88 -5.75
C ILE A 274 8.66 -2.49 -6.17
N GLU A 275 9.05 -2.87 -7.38
CA GLU A 275 10.39 -2.62 -7.89
C GLU A 275 10.66 -1.14 -8.18
N LEU A 276 9.71 -0.46 -8.85
CA LEU A 276 9.80 0.98 -9.10
C LEU A 276 9.91 1.77 -7.80
N ASN A 277 9.07 1.47 -6.79
CA ASN A 277 9.11 2.16 -5.51
C ASN A 277 10.45 1.98 -4.78
N ALA A 278 11.05 0.78 -4.83
CA ALA A 278 12.34 0.53 -4.18
C ALA A 278 13.48 1.30 -4.84
N HIS A 279 13.49 1.33 -6.18
CA HIS A 279 14.45 2.16 -6.90
C HIS A 279 14.28 3.64 -6.58
N MET A 280 13.04 4.12 -6.49
CA MET A 280 12.73 5.53 -6.26
C MET A 280 13.07 5.96 -4.84
N LEU A 281 12.80 5.12 -3.85
CA LEU A 281 13.26 5.33 -2.48
C LEU A 281 14.79 5.47 -2.43
N THR A 282 15.52 4.56 -3.07
CA THR A 282 16.98 4.62 -3.15
C THR A 282 17.44 5.90 -3.85
N TYR A 283 16.77 6.28 -4.95
CA TYR A 283 17.07 7.50 -5.70
C TYR A 283 16.89 8.76 -4.83
N ILE A 284 15.79 8.85 -4.08
CA ILE A 284 15.51 9.95 -3.14
C ILE A 284 16.61 10.03 -2.08
N VAL A 285 16.98 8.91 -1.46
CA VAL A 285 18.05 8.87 -0.46
C VAL A 285 19.36 9.40 -1.03
N LEU A 286 19.74 8.96 -2.23
CA LEU A 286 20.97 9.42 -2.89
C LEU A 286 20.92 10.92 -3.24
N LEU A 287 19.78 11.44 -3.67
CA LEU A 287 19.62 12.87 -3.93
C LEU A 287 19.76 13.70 -2.65
N VAL A 288 19.23 13.22 -1.52
CA VAL A 288 19.36 13.89 -0.22
C VAL A 288 20.82 13.85 0.25
N LEU A 289 21.49 12.71 0.16
CA LEU A 289 22.92 12.59 0.51
C LEU A 289 23.82 13.49 -0.33
N ASN A 290 23.47 13.68 -1.61
CA ASN A 290 24.20 14.55 -2.53
C ASN A 290 23.75 16.03 -2.44
N ASN A 291 22.96 16.41 -1.42
CA ASN A 291 22.42 17.76 -1.23
C ASN A 291 21.65 18.32 -2.45
N LYS A 292 21.03 17.43 -3.25
CA LYS A 292 20.17 17.78 -4.39
C LYS A 292 18.70 17.89 -4.01
N LEU A 293 18.31 17.23 -2.92
CA LEU A 293 16.99 17.35 -2.31
C LEU A 293 17.11 17.67 -0.82
N PRO A 294 16.13 18.39 -0.25
CA PRO A 294 16.08 18.69 1.17
C PRO A 294 15.78 17.42 1.99
N ILE A 295 16.22 17.39 3.25
CA ILE A 295 16.07 16.22 4.15
C ILE A 295 14.61 15.82 4.34
N GLU A 296 13.69 16.79 4.28
CA GLU A 296 12.25 16.57 4.35
C GLU A 296 11.75 15.63 3.25
N SER A 297 12.48 15.50 2.13
CA SER A 297 12.16 14.53 1.07
C SER A 297 12.30 13.07 1.52
N LEU A 298 13.00 12.80 2.62
CA LEU A 298 13.03 11.47 3.24
C LEU A 298 11.70 11.12 3.95
N ASN A 299 10.79 12.09 4.09
CA ASN A 299 9.42 11.82 4.49
C ASN A 299 8.64 11.20 3.32
N ILE A 300 8.85 9.91 3.13
CA ILE A 300 8.29 9.15 2.00
C ILE A 300 6.75 9.10 2.01
N PHE A 301 6.09 9.41 3.13
CA PHE A 301 4.62 9.45 3.22
C PHE A 301 4.00 10.52 2.34
N LEU A 302 4.79 11.54 1.98
CA LEU A 302 4.38 12.61 1.07
C LEU A 302 4.32 12.14 -0.40
N PHE A 303 4.87 10.97 -0.71
CA PHE A 303 4.88 10.35 -2.04
C PHE A 303 3.76 9.31 -2.15
N SER A 304 2.50 9.75 -2.03
CA SER A 304 1.31 8.89 -2.12
C SER A 304 0.13 9.62 -2.76
N SER A 305 -0.93 8.89 -3.16
CA SER A 305 -2.16 9.49 -3.69
C SER A 305 -3.17 9.83 -2.57
N GLN A 306 -2.82 9.62 -1.30
CA GLN A 306 -3.68 9.91 -0.14
C GLN A 306 -4.22 11.34 -0.08
N PRO A 307 -3.48 12.39 -0.49
CA PRO A 307 -4.05 13.74 -0.62
C PRO A 307 -5.24 13.82 -1.58
N CYS A 308 -5.21 13.09 -2.70
CA CYS A 308 -6.34 13.00 -3.63
C CYS A 308 -7.54 12.28 -2.98
N GLU A 309 -7.30 11.16 -2.29
CA GLU A 309 -8.35 10.44 -1.55
C GLU A 309 -9.00 11.28 -0.45
N ASN A 310 -8.20 12.10 0.25
CA ASN A 310 -8.71 13.07 1.23
C ASN A 310 -9.67 14.08 0.60
N ILE A 311 -9.40 14.54 -0.63
CA ILE A 311 -10.30 15.45 -1.35
C ILE A 311 -11.61 14.74 -1.72
N PHE A 312 -11.56 13.51 -2.22
CA PHE A 312 -12.78 12.75 -2.51
C PHE A 312 -13.60 12.47 -1.26
N ARG A 313 -12.96 12.14 -0.13
CA ARG A 313 -13.63 12.00 1.17
C ARG A 313 -14.27 13.31 1.63
N SER A 314 -13.56 14.42 1.49
CA SER A 314 -14.08 15.75 1.83
C SER A 314 -15.28 16.11 0.97
N ALA A 315 -15.22 15.88 -0.35
CA ALA A 315 -16.33 16.12 -1.27
C ALA A 315 -17.59 15.29 -0.92
N ARG A 316 -17.41 14.03 -0.50
CA ARG A 316 -18.47 13.14 0.00
C ARG A 316 -19.07 13.61 1.32
N SER A 317 -18.26 14.16 2.22
CA SER A 317 -18.74 14.72 3.50
C SER A 317 -19.49 16.05 3.35
N LEU A 318 -19.25 16.79 2.25
CA LEU A 318 -19.90 18.06 1.97
C LEU A 318 -21.26 17.87 1.29
N THR A 319 -22.17 17.16 1.96
CA THR A 319 -23.58 17.02 1.57
C THR A 319 -24.47 17.80 2.54
N GLY A 320 -25.67 18.17 2.09
CA GLY A 320 -26.62 18.89 2.94
C GLY A 320 -27.08 18.04 4.14
N PRO A 321 -27.59 18.65 5.22
CA PRO A 321 -28.00 17.96 6.46
C PRO A 321 -29.09 16.89 6.26
N PHE A 322 -29.78 16.89 5.12
CA PHE A 322 -30.82 15.92 4.75
C PHE A 322 -30.40 15.02 3.58
N SER A 323 -29.12 15.06 3.16
CA SER A 323 -28.61 14.30 2.02
C SER A 323 -27.44 13.42 2.45
N SER A 324 -27.64 12.12 2.33
CA SER A 324 -26.60 11.09 2.46
C SER A 324 -26.01 10.68 1.11
N MET A 325 -26.18 11.52 0.07
CA MET A 325 -25.70 11.21 -1.29
C MET A 325 -24.18 11.17 -1.35
N THR A 326 -23.62 9.96 -1.38
CA THR A 326 -22.18 9.72 -1.54
C THR A 326 -21.72 9.84 -3.00
N ASN A 327 -22.65 9.73 -3.96
CA ASN A 327 -22.39 9.89 -5.38
C ASN A 327 -22.88 11.24 -5.86
N PHE A 328 -22.10 11.88 -6.73
CA PHE A 328 -22.42 13.17 -7.32
C PHE A 328 -21.82 13.28 -8.73
N THR A 329 -22.46 14.09 -9.56
CA THR A 329 -22.03 14.42 -10.92
C THR A 329 -20.69 15.18 -10.92
N VAL A 330 -20.03 15.22 -12.08
CA VAL A 330 -18.81 16.02 -12.27
C VAL A 330 -19.06 17.49 -11.92
N GLN A 331 -20.20 18.05 -12.34
CA GLN A 331 -20.57 19.43 -12.04
C GLN A 331 -20.72 19.68 -10.53
N GLU A 332 -21.38 18.77 -9.82
CA GLU A 332 -21.52 18.85 -8.37
C GLU A 332 -20.16 18.75 -7.67
N PHE A 333 -19.26 17.84 -8.10
CA PHE A 333 -17.90 17.81 -7.57
C PHE A 333 -17.18 19.14 -7.77
N LEU A 334 -17.18 19.66 -9.00
CA LEU A 334 -16.53 20.93 -9.34
C LEU A 334 -17.08 22.09 -8.50
N SER A 335 -18.38 22.13 -8.24
CA SER A 335 -19.01 23.14 -7.37
C SER A 335 -18.52 23.09 -5.91
N LYS A 336 -18.12 21.90 -5.42
CA LYS A 336 -17.62 21.69 -4.05
C LYS A 336 -16.14 22.02 -3.91
N THR A 337 -15.35 22.00 -4.98
CA THR A 337 -13.88 22.22 -4.94
C THR A 337 -13.47 23.50 -4.21
N ARG A 338 -14.18 24.61 -4.44
CA ARG A 338 -13.92 25.89 -3.78
C ARG A 338 -14.11 25.80 -2.26
N LYS A 339 -15.17 25.12 -1.81
CA LYS A 339 -15.43 24.90 -0.37
C LYS A 339 -14.34 24.03 0.25
N ILE A 340 -13.89 23.00 -0.46
CA ILE A 340 -12.80 22.11 -0.02
C ILE A 340 -11.49 22.89 0.12
N SER A 341 -11.16 23.76 -0.83
CA SER A 341 -9.94 24.61 -0.75
C SER A 341 -9.94 25.48 0.50
N ILE A 342 -11.05 26.20 0.75
CA ILE A 342 -11.20 27.05 1.93
C ILE A 342 -11.08 26.24 3.22
N LEU A 343 -11.68 25.05 3.28
CA LEU A 343 -11.57 24.17 4.45
C LEU A 343 -10.14 23.70 4.68
N ASN A 344 -9.38 23.39 3.63
CA ASN A 344 -7.99 22.98 3.76
C ASN A 344 -7.09 24.15 4.20
N GLU A 345 -7.34 25.36 3.69
CA GLU A 345 -6.65 26.59 4.12
C GLU A 345 -6.90 26.87 5.61
N ILE A 346 -8.15 26.79 6.07
CA ILE A 346 -8.50 27.00 7.49
C ILE A 346 -7.79 25.97 8.38
N LYS A 347 -7.82 24.68 8.00
CA LYS A 347 -7.15 23.60 8.76
C LYS A 347 -5.64 23.84 8.89
N SER A 348 -4.99 24.28 7.81
CA SER A 348 -3.55 24.60 7.84
C SER A 348 -3.23 25.83 8.67
N PHE A 349 -4.09 26.86 8.63
CA PHE A 349 -3.91 28.06 9.44
C PHE A 349 -3.98 27.77 10.95
N GLU A 350 -4.83 26.81 11.36
CA GLU A 350 -4.86 26.32 12.74
C GLU A 350 -3.59 25.56 13.12
N GLU A 351 -3.06 24.71 12.24
CA GLU A 351 -1.84 23.92 12.51
C GLU A 351 -0.56 24.78 12.60
N SER A 352 -0.56 25.95 11.99
CA SER A 352 0.58 26.87 11.94
C SER A 352 0.55 27.98 13.00
N ASN A 353 -0.62 28.29 13.57
CA ASN A 353 -0.75 29.33 14.59
C ASN A 353 -0.84 28.75 16.02
N PHE A 354 0.15 29.09 16.85
CA PHE A 354 0.13 28.81 18.29
C PHE A 354 -0.62 29.88 19.11
N ASP A 355 -1.26 30.84 18.44
CA ASP A 355 -1.92 31.96 19.09
C ASP A 355 -3.27 31.54 19.70
N SER A 356 -3.54 31.95 20.94
CA SER A 356 -4.74 31.53 21.69
C SER A 356 -6.05 32.06 21.10
N ASN A 357 -5.95 33.07 20.22
CA ASN A 357 -7.07 33.71 19.52
C ASN A 357 -7.29 33.18 18.09
N ALA A 358 -6.57 32.15 17.66
CA ALA A 358 -6.77 31.55 16.34
C ALA A 358 -8.14 30.86 16.24
N ILE A 359 -8.73 30.87 15.05
CA ILE A 359 -9.94 30.11 14.73
C ILE A 359 -9.62 28.62 14.92
N LYS A 360 -10.24 28.00 15.94
CA LYS A 360 -10.11 26.56 16.20
C LYS A 360 -11.13 25.81 15.36
N PHE A 361 -10.67 25.00 14.41
CA PHE A 361 -11.56 24.12 13.68
C PHE A 361 -11.97 22.97 14.61
N PRO A 362 -13.23 22.50 14.57
CA PRO A 362 -13.63 21.34 15.35
C PRO A 362 -12.85 20.11 14.88
N ILE A 363 -11.86 19.69 15.66
CA ILE A 363 -11.12 18.46 15.40
C ILE A 363 -11.88 17.33 16.09
N HIS A 364 -12.26 16.30 15.33
CA HIS A 364 -12.83 15.10 15.93
C HIS A 364 -11.84 14.51 16.95
N HIS A 365 -12.29 14.16 18.16
CA HIS A 365 -11.43 13.71 19.27
C HIS A 365 -10.41 12.62 18.89
N LYS A 366 -10.72 11.80 17.88
CA LYS A 366 -9.84 10.76 17.32
C LYS A 366 -8.66 11.27 16.52
N GLN A 367 -8.82 12.41 15.84
CA GLN A 367 -7.74 13.06 15.07
C GLN A 367 -6.77 13.81 16.01
N SER A 368 -7.25 14.27 17.17
CA SER A 368 -6.44 14.92 18.20
C SER A 368 -5.29 14.05 18.72
N ARG A 369 -5.53 12.72 18.86
CA ARG A 369 -4.51 11.76 19.34
C ARG A 369 -3.35 11.54 18.35
N SER A 370 -3.50 11.87 17.07
CA SER A 370 -2.43 11.66 16.07
C SER A 370 -1.36 12.76 16.04
N LYS A 371 -1.51 13.84 16.81
CA LYS A 371 -0.56 14.97 16.83
C LYS A 371 0.71 14.71 17.65
N LEU A 372 0.78 13.60 18.40
CA LEU A 372 1.98 13.16 19.13
C LEU A 372 2.75 12.10 18.32
N PHE A 373 3.30 12.47 17.17
CA PHE A 373 4.37 11.67 16.58
C PHE A 373 5.65 12.51 16.52
N PRO A 374 6.78 12.01 17.07
CA PRO A 374 8.04 12.69 16.94
C PRO A 374 8.34 12.88 15.46
N SER A 375 8.84 14.05 15.07
CA SER A 375 9.50 14.21 13.78
C SER A 375 10.52 13.08 13.62
N MET A 376 10.55 12.40 12.47
CA MET A 376 11.64 11.46 12.15
C MET A 376 12.96 12.18 12.42
N SER A 377 13.64 11.86 13.53
CA SER A 377 14.99 12.30 13.82
C SER A 377 15.92 11.37 13.05
N THR A 378 15.94 11.50 11.72
CA THR A 378 16.86 10.73 10.90
C THR A 378 18.24 11.32 11.11
N ASN A 379 19.11 10.62 11.83
CA ASN A 379 20.50 11.02 11.96
C ASN A 379 21.20 10.79 10.61
N LEU A 380 21.24 11.82 9.75
CA LEU A 380 21.85 11.76 8.41
C LEU A 380 23.29 11.23 8.44
N HIS A 381 24.03 11.45 9.53
CA HIS A 381 25.41 11.00 9.67
C HIS A 381 25.57 9.47 9.64
N GLU A 382 24.52 8.71 9.95
CA GLU A 382 24.55 7.23 9.90
C GLU A 382 24.28 6.68 8.49
N ILE A 383 23.77 7.52 7.59
CA ILE A 383 23.45 7.14 6.22
C ILE A 383 24.66 7.43 5.34
N THR A 384 25.37 6.37 4.96
CA THR A 384 26.52 6.41 4.05
C THR A 384 26.24 5.50 2.87
N MET A 385 27.03 5.65 1.79
CA MET A 385 26.93 4.73 0.65
C MET A 385 27.13 3.27 1.09
N ASP A 386 28.09 3.02 2.00
CA ASP A 386 28.35 1.68 2.52
C ASP A 386 27.19 1.13 3.36
N SER A 387 26.52 1.97 4.17
CA SER A 387 25.37 1.51 4.96
C SER A 387 24.14 1.26 4.09
N ILE A 388 23.95 2.02 3.01
CA ILE A 388 22.93 1.75 1.98
C ILE A 388 23.22 0.41 1.29
N GLU A 389 24.45 0.21 0.79
CA GLU A 389 24.83 -1.02 0.12
C GLU A 389 24.65 -2.22 1.05
N LYS A 390 25.15 -2.14 2.28
CA LYS A 390 25.00 -3.19 3.29
C LYS A 390 23.53 -3.54 3.53
N SER A 391 22.67 -2.55 3.73
CA SER A 391 21.23 -2.75 3.94
C SER A 391 20.58 -3.51 2.77
N ILE A 392 20.94 -3.15 1.53
CA ILE A 392 20.41 -3.78 0.32
C ILE A 392 20.96 -5.21 0.17
N TYR A 393 22.25 -5.43 0.40
CA TYR A 393 22.87 -6.76 0.37
C TYR A 393 22.29 -7.68 1.45
N ASP A 394 22.05 -7.17 2.66
CA ASP A 394 21.40 -7.93 3.72
C ASP A 394 19.96 -8.28 3.34
N GLY A 395 19.25 -7.39 2.65
CA GLY A 395 17.93 -7.70 2.08
C GLY A 395 17.98 -8.81 1.02
N TYR A 396 19.03 -8.85 0.20
CA TYR A 396 19.24 -9.95 -0.75
C TYR A 396 19.58 -11.27 -0.04
N LYS A 397 20.44 -11.27 0.98
CA LYS A 397 20.74 -12.48 1.79
C LYS A 397 19.47 -13.03 2.43
N TYR A 398 18.64 -12.13 2.96
CA TYR A 398 17.34 -12.50 3.52
C TYR A 398 16.44 -13.16 2.44
N ALA A 399 16.37 -12.58 1.24
CA ALA A 399 15.64 -13.19 0.12
C ALA A 399 16.19 -14.56 -0.33
N LYS A 400 17.52 -14.78 -0.31
CA LYS A 400 18.12 -16.10 -0.57
C LYS A 400 17.67 -17.14 0.46
N SER A 401 17.69 -16.77 1.74
CA SER A 401 17.24 -17.67 2.82
C SER A 401 15.78 -18.12 2.63
N PHE A 402 14.93 -17.24 2.08
CA PHE A 402 13.56 -17.60 1.71
C PHE A 402 13.48 -18.57 0.54
N ALA A 403 14.23 -18.30 -0.54
CA ALA A 403 14.28 -19.19 -1.69
C ALA A 403 14.79 -20.59 -1.31
N GLU A 404 15.72 -20.69 -0.36
CA GLU A 404 16.17 -21.96 0.20
C GLU A 404 15.07 -22.65 1.01
N LYS A 405 14.43 -21.93 1.95
CA LYS A 405 13.33 -22.46 2.77
C LYS A 405 12.16 -23.00 1.94
N LEU A 406 11.89 -22.39 0.78
CA LEU A 406 10.81 -22.77 -0.13
C LEU A 406 11.21 -23.88 -1.13
N GLY A 407 12.47 -24.31 -1.17
CA GLY A 407 12.95 -25.31 -2.14
C GLY A 407 13.25 -24.76 -3.54
N MET A 408 13.26 -23.44 -3.73
CA MET A 408 13.54 -22.80 -5.03
C MET A 408 15.01 -22.86 -5.44
N SER A 409 15.92 -22.96 -4.47
CA SER A 409 17.37 -22.87 -4.67
C SER A 409 17.92 -23.88 -5.67
N SER A 410 17.40 -25.11 -5.68
CA SER A 410 17.86 -26.19 -6.57
C SER A 410 17.80 -25.82 -8.06
N ILE A 411 16.65 -25.30 -8.51
CA ILE A 411 16.43 -24.86 -9.90
C ILE A 411 17.27 -23.62 -10.21
N LEU A 412 17.30 -22.66 -9.29
CA LEU A 412 18.00 -21.38 -9.48
C LEU A 412 19.52 -21.57 -9.57
N ILE A 413 20.10 -22.45 -8.74
CA ILE A 413 21.52 -22.82 -8.77
C ILE A 413 21.85 -23.55 -10.07
N LYS A 414 21.03 -24.56 -10.46
CA LYS A 414 21.22 -25.31 -11.71
C LYS A 414 21.19 -24.40 -12.94
N LYS A 415 20.40 -23.33 -12.91
CA LYS A 415 20.28 -22.34 -13.98
C LYS A 415 21.28 -21.17 -13.84
N LYS A 416 22.16 -21.18 -12.83
CA LYS A 416 23.16 -20.13 -12.56
C LYS A 416 22.53 -18.74 -12.45
N VAL A 417 21.40 -18.64 -11.73
CA VAL A 417 20.67 -17.38 -11.49
C VAL A 417 20.38 -17.19 -9.99
N PHE A 418 21.11 -17.91 -9.13
CA PHE A 418 20.94 -17.80 -7.68
C PHE A 418 21.77 -16.68 -7.08
N GLU A 419 22.88 -16.27 -7.71
CA GLU A 419 23.71 -15.13 -7.28
C GLU A 419 23.18 -13.79 -7.79
N LEU A 420 23.44 -12.71 -7.04
CA LEU A 420 22.79 -11.41 -7.24
C LEU A 420 22.98 -10.87 -8.65
N ASN A 421 24.22 -10.85 -9.12
CA ASN A 421 24.56 -10.30 -10.44
C ASN A 421 23.92 -11.11 -11.57
N ASP A 422 23.94 -12.43 -11.47
CA ASP A 422 23.35 -13.32 -12.48
C ASP A 422 21.82 -13.23 -12.49
N LEU A 423 21.20 -13.19 -11.30
CA LEU A 423 19.77 -12.96 -11.13
C LEU A 423 19.34 -11.64 -11.79
N CYS A 424 20.04 -10.55 -11.48
CA CYS A 424 19.68 -9.24 -12.00
C CYS A 424 19.93 -9.13 -13.51
N SER A 425 20.99 -9.75 -14.04
CA SER A 425 21.23 -9.84 -15.49
C SER A 425 20.13 -10.64 -16.19
N ASN A 426 19.68 -11.74 -15.57
CA ASN A 426 18.61 -12.58 -16.11
C ASN A 426 17.26 -11.85 -16.13
N ILE A 427 16.87 -11.24 -15.01
CA ILE A 427 15.66 -10.42 -14.88
C ILE A 427 15.67 -9.29 -15.90
N ARG A 428 16.78 -8.56 -16.02
CA ARG A 428 16.91 -7.43 -16.96
C ARG A 428 16.58 -7.86 -18.39
N LYS A 429 17.14 -8.97 -18.85
CA LYS A 429 16.87 -9.52 -20.19
C LYS A 429 15.40 -9.92 -20.39
N ASP A 430 14.76 -10.44 -19.35
CA ASP A 430 13.34 -10.81 -19.41
C ASP A 430 12.44 -9.56 -19.46
N LEU A 431 12.74 -8.55 -18.63
CA LEU A 431 12.00 -7.29 -18.59
C LEU A 431 12.18 -6.45 -19.87
N GLU A 432 13.36 -6.47 -20.49
CA GLU A 432 13.60 -5.83 -21.79
C GLU A 432 12.75 -6.44 -22.91
N LYS A 433 12.53 -7.76 -22.88
CA LYS A 433 11.65 -8.43 -23.85
C LYS A 433 10.18 -8.10 -23.65
N MET A 434 9.76 -7.77 -22.42
CA MET A 434 8.40 -7.33 -22.12
C MET A 434 8.04 -5.97 -22.75
N ILE A 435 9.04 -5.16 -23.13
CA ILE A 435 8.84 -3.81 -23.70
C ILE A 435 7.95 -3.86 -24.96
N TYR A 436 8.12 -4.90 -25.77
CA TYR A 436 7.51 -5.03 -27.11
C TYR A 436 6.15 -5.75 -27.12
N ILE A 437 5.72 -6.32 -26.00
CA ILE A 437 4.52 -7.19 -25.93
C ILE A 437 3.34 -6.50 -25.25
N ASN A 438 3.60 -5.52 -24.37
CA ASN A 438 2.56 -4.83 -23.60
C ASN A 438 1.97 -3.63 -24.34
N ASP A 439 1.33 -3.87 -25.49
CA ASP A 439 0.34 -2.93 -26.02
C ASP A 439 -1.07 -3.21 -25.51
N ASP A 440 -1.38 -4.40 -24.98
CA ASP A 440 -2.71 -4.68 -24.43
C ASP A 440 -2.68 -5.83 -23.41
N SER A 441 -2.42 -5.54 -22.13
CA SER A 441 -2.83 -6.45 -21.05
C SER A 441 -4.32 -6.23 -20.77
N VAL A 442 -5.17 -6.85 -21.59
CA VAL A 442 -6.65 -6.90 -21.48
C VAL A 442 -7.16 -7.54 -20.17
N LEU A 443 -6.27 -7.92 -19.24
CA LEU A 443 -6.66 -8.55 -17.97
C LEU A 443 -6.90 -7.57 -16.82
N ASP A 444 -6.71 -6.26 -17.03
CA ASP A 444 -7.05 -5.23 -16.04
C ASP A 444 -8.31 -4.43 -16.44
N ASN A 445 -9.22 -5.01 -17.22
CA ASN A 445 -10.63 -4.55 -17.24
C ASN A 445 -11.32 -4.99 -15.93
N ASP A 446 -10.76 -4.58 -14.78
CA ASP A 446 -11.41 -4.61 -13.47
C ASP A 446 -12.16 -3.29 -13.20
N ASP A 447 -12.21 -2.39 -14.20
CA ASP A 447 -13.02 -1.16 -14.23
C ASP A 447 -14.46 -1.40 -14.74
N ASN A 448 -14.89 -2.66 -14.91
CA ASN A 448 -16.31 -2.95 -14.81
C ASN A 448 -16.69 -2.78 -13.33
N CYS A 449 -17.11 -1.57 -12.97
CA CYS A 449 -18.31 -1.46 -12.16
C CYS A 449 -19.33 -2.35 -12.86
N ASP A 450 -19.48 -3.59 -12.40
CA ASP A 450 -20.55 -4.47 -12.86
C ASP A 450 -21.83 -3.65 -12.77
N SER A 451 -22.33 -3.24 -13.94
CA SER A 451 -23.70 -2.85 -14.07
C SER A 451 -24.50 -4.06 -13.62
N ASP A 452 -25.33 -3.85 -12.60
CA ASP A 452 -26.32 -4.81 -12.13
C ASP A 452 -27.09 -5.38 -13.33
N GLU A 453 -26.66 -6.53 -13.85
CA GLU A 453 -27.52 -7.41 -14.63
C GLU A 453 -28.12 -8.39 -13.62
N GLU A 454 -29.36 -8.06 -13.25
CA GLU A 454 -30.25 -8.85 -12.42
C GLU A 454 -30.36 -10.28 -12.97
N ALA A 455 -29.79 -11.24 -12.23
CA ALA A 455 -30.23 -12.61 -12.25
C ALA A 455 -30.96 -12.88 -10.93
N ASP A 456 -32.28 -12.81 -10.99
CA ASP A 456 -33.22 -13.17 -9.92
C ASP A 456 -32.83 -14.48 -9.24
N CYS A 457 -32.35 -14.38 -8.00
CA CYS A 457 -32.52 -15.43 -7.01
C CYS A 457 -32.57 -14.82 -5.61
N TYR A 458 -33.79 -14.67 -5.11
CA TYR A 458 -34.09 -14.27 -3.73
C TYR A 458 -33.33 -15.13 -2.72
N SER A 459 -32.30 -14.57 -2.08
CA SER A 459 -32.05 -14.76 -0.64
C SER A 459 -31.03 -13.75 -0.10
N LEU A 460 -31.57 -12.66 0.47
CA LEU A 460 -31.08 -11.87 1.62
C LEU A 460 -29.56 -11.78 1.80
N ALA A 461 -28.92 -10.96 0.97
CA ALA A 461 -27.59 -10.40 1.23
C ALA A 461 -27.73 -8.89 1.49
N THR A 462 -27.26 -8.40 2.64
CA THR A 462 -27.11 -6.96 2.87
C THR A 462 -25.78 -6.61 3.52
N ASP A 463 -25.03 -5.79 2.79
CA ASP A 463 -23.90 -4.94 3.20
C ASP A 463 -24.38 -3.84 4.17
N ALA A 464 -23.59 -3.01 4.83
CA ALA A 464 -22.19 -2.62 4.75
C ALA A 464 -21.77 -1.99 6.11
N GLU A 465 -20.47 -1.81 6.27
CA GLU A 465 -19.78 -1.13 7.37
C GLU A 465 -20.20 0.35 7.52
N ASP A 466 -20.57 0.73 8.75
CA ASP A 466 -20.58 2.10 9.29
C ASP A 466 -19.65 2.09 10.53
N GLU A 467 -18.47 2.69 10.44
CA GLU A 467 -17.68 3.04 11.62
C GLU A 467 -18.08 4.44 12.10
N SER A 468 -19.12 4.51 12.93
CA SER A 468 -19.24 5.53 13.98
C SER A 468 -18.61 4.98 15.25
N GLU A 469 -17.29 5.10 15.36
CA GLU A 469 -16.65 4.77 16.61
C GLU A 469 -16.91 5.90 17.64
N SER A 470 -17.85 5.73 18.57
CA SER A 470 -17.89 6.51 19.81
C SER A 470 -16.82 6.00 20.79
N ASP A 471 -15.81 6.83 21.04
CA ASP A 471 -14.82 6.63 22.11
C ASP A 471 -15.07 7.77 23.11
N ASP A 472 -16.10 7.60 23.95
CA ASP A 472 -16.33 8.49 25.10
C ASP A 472 -15.19 8.28 26.11
N SER A 473 -14.17 9.12 26.02
CA SER A 473 -13.15 9.27 27.05
C SER A 473 -13.49 10.51 27.89
N GLU A 474 -14.33 10.35 28.90
CA GLU A 474 -14.29 11.26 30.04
C GLU A 474 -13.09 10.89 30.91
N THR A 475 -12.11 11.80 30.95
CA THR A 475 -11.04 11.97 31.94
C THR A 475 -10.08 10.78 32.16
N GLU A 476 -9.00 10.74 31.38
CA GLU A 476 -7.75 10.04 31.74
C GLU A 476 -6.75 11.07 32.29
N ASN A 477 -6.80 11.33 33.59
CA ASN A 477 -5.62 11.75 34.34
C ASN A 477 -5.39 10.68 35.42
N GLU A 478 -4.15 10.18 35.48
CA GLU A 478 -3.62 9.26 36.49
C GLU A 478 -3.94 7.75 36.33
N CYS A 479 -3.31 7.10 35.35
CA CYS A 479 -2.89 5.72 35.55
C CYS A 479 -1.43 5.56 35.15
N LYS A 480 -0.54 5.91 36.09
CA LYS A 480 0.88 5.51 36.03
C LYS A 480 0.97 4.00 36.21
N THR A 481 1.93 3.40 35.51
CA THR A 481 2.33 1.98 35.50
C THR A 481 1.36 0.98 34.86
N SER A 482 1.45 0.81 33.54
CA SER A 482 1.12 -0.46 32.90
C SER A 482 2.26 -0.88 31.96
N THR A 483 2.82 -2.06 32.21
CA THR A 483 3.66 -2.78 31.24
C THR A 483 2.75 -3.22 30.10
N LYS A 484 2.91 -2.61 28.93
CA LYS A 484 2.22 -3.02 27.70
C LYS A 484 2.80 -4.36 27.24
N ASP A 485 2.23 -5.47 27.73
CA ASP A 485 2.43 -6.77 27.10
C ASP A 485 1.43 -6.93 25.95
N GLY A 486 1.98 -7.19 24.77
CA GLY A 486 1.37 -7.04 23.45
C GLY A 486 -0.03 -7.64 23.28
N PHE A 487 -0.96 -6.78 22.89
CA PHE A 487 -2.08 -7.07 21.99
C PHE A 487 -2.34 -5.77 21.21
N ASN A 488 -1.60 -5.54 20.12
CA ASN A 488 -1.68 -4.33 19.30
C ASN A 488 -3.01 -4.25 18.52
N SER A 489 -4.12 -4.10 19.23
CA SER A 489 -5.42 -3.54 18.81
C SER A 489 -6.54 -3.79 19.84
N MET A 490 -6.36 -4.74 20.77
CA MET A 490 -7.33 -5.02 21.83
C MET A 490 -6.85 -4.39 23.15
N ARG A 491 -7.72 -3.56 23.76
CA ARG A 491 -7.45 -2.92 25.06
C ARG A 491 -7.68 -3.93 26.18
N ILE A 492 -6.70 -4.82 26.37
CA ILE A 492 -6.66 -5.80 27.46
C ILE A 492 -5.56 -5.38 28.44
N PHE A 493 -5.90 -5.32 29.72
CA PHE A 493 -5.03 -4.83 30.77
C PHE A 493 -4.73 -5.96 31.76
N SER A 494 -3.47 -6.09 32.18
CA SER A 494 -3.06 -7.05 33.22
C SER A 494 -3.36 -6.55 34.62
N THR A 495 -3.35 -5.22 34.81
CA THR A 495 -3.54 -4.53 36.09
C THR A 495 -4.23 -3.21 35.82
N ILE A 496 -5.17 -2.82 36.68
CA ILE A 496 -5.89 -1.55 36.58
C ILE A 496 -5.99 -0.93 37.97
N SER A 497 -6.09 0.40 38.02
CA SER A 497 -6.48 1.11 39.23
C SER A 497 -7.85 0.64 39.74
N ASP A 498 -8.02 0.57 41.07
CA ASP A 498 -9.29 0.14 41.68
C ASP A 498 -10.48 1.05 41.29
N LYS A 499 -10.19 2.29 40.87
CA LYS A 499 -11.18 3.28 40.42
C LYS A 499 -11.74 2.99 39.02
N GLU A 500 -11.18 2.06 38.25
CA GLU A 500 -11.61 1.77 36.87
C GLU A 500 -12.14 0.34 36.69
N LYS A 501 -12.05 -0.51 37.73
CA LYS A 501 -12.54 -1.91 37.70
C LYS A 501 -14.00 -2.03 37.27
N TYR A 502 -14.87 -1.08 37.62
CA TYR A 502 -16.29 -1.13 37.25
C TYR A 502 -16.57 -0.85 35.76
N LYS A 503 -15.59 -0.31 35.01
CA LYS A 503 -15.71 -0.03 33.57
C LYS A 503 -15.25 -1.19 32.68
N LEU A 504 -14.60 -2.20 33.28
CA LEU A 504 -13.86 -3.25 32.62
C LEU A 504 -14.38 -4.63 33.09
N PHE A 505 -14.37 -5.62 32.22
CA PHE A 505 -14.72 -7.00 32.54
C PHE A 505 -13.47 -7.77 32.95
N GLU A 506 -13.55 -8.53 34.03
CA GLU A 506 -12.54 -9.55 34.36
C GLU A 506 -12.72 -10.75 33.44
N VAL A 507 -11.63 -11.16 32.78
CA VAL A 507 -11.59 -12.30 31.87
C VAL A 507 -10.32 -13.10 32.16
N GLU A 508 -10.47 -14.40 32.36
CA GLU A 508 -9.35 -15.31 32.49
C GLU A 508 -8.86 -15.72 31.10
N ILE A 509 -7.61 -15.38 30.78
CA ILE A 509 -6.97 -15.73 29.50
C ILE A 509 -5.69 -16.50 29.81
N ASN A 510 -5.59 -17.75 29.36
CA ASN A 510 -4.45 -18.63 29.56
C ASN A 510 -4.04 -18.77 31.05
N GLY A 511 -5.02 -18.92 31.95
CA GLY A 511 -4.79 -19.08 33.39
C GLY A 511 -4.36 -17.81 34.13
N LYS A 512 -4.41 -16.64 33.47
CA LYS A 512 -4.11 -15.33 34.07
C LYS A 512 -5.34 -14.43 34.02
N LEU A 513 -5.66 -13.82 35.16
CA LEU A 513 -6.71 -12.81 35.25
C LEU A 513 -6.29 -11.57 34.45
N LYS A 514 -7.13 -11.15 33.50
CA LYS A 514 -6.95 -9.92 32.73
C LYS A 514 -8.25 -9.12 32.74
N TYR A 515 -8.15 -7.87 32.33
CA TYR A 515 -9.29 -6.96 32.29
C TYR A 515 -9.52 -6.40 30.89
N MET A 516 -10.77 -6.32 30.45
CA MET A 516 -11.15 -6.01 29.08
C MET A 516 -12.30 -5.00 29.00
N HIS A 517 -12.24 -4.03 28.09
CA HIS A 517 -13.38 -3.11 27.87
C HIS A 517 -14.60 -3.82 27.30
N LYS A 518 -15.80 -3.34 27.67
CA LYS A 518 -17.06 -3.86 27.15
C LYS A 518 -17.13 -3.88 25.62
N GLN A 519 -16.62 -2.83 24.96
CA GLN A 519 -16.53 -2.77 23.49
C GLN A 519 -15.61 -3.85 22.90
N THR A 520 -14.51 -4.18 23.60
CA THR A 520 -13.57 -5.24 23.19
C THR A 520 -14.21 -6.62 23.36
N ALA A 521 -14.97 -6.84 24.46
CA ALA A 521 -15.75 -8.06 24.68
C ALA A 521 -16.85 -8.23 23.61
N VAL A 522 -17.55 -7.16 23.23
CA VAL A 522 -18.55 -7.21 22.16
C VAL A 522 -17.92 -7.54 20.81
N ARG A 523 -16.76 -6.96 20.48
CA ARG A 523 -15.96 -7.33 19.29
C ARG A 523 -15.50 -8.79 19.31
N TYR A 524 -15.27 -9.35 20.49
CA TYR A 524 -14.91 -10.75 20.67
C TYR A 524 -16.10 -11.69 20.42
N LEU A 525 -17.30 -11.30 20.86
CA LEU A 525 -18.53 -12.09 20.77
C LEU A 525 -19.24 -12.02 19.41
N THR A 526 -18.96 -11.00 18.58
CA THR A 526 -19.48 -10.92 17.21
C THR A 526 -18.67 -11.81 16.27
N ASN A 527 -18.84 -13.13 16.39
CA ASN A 527 -18.25 -14.10 15.46
C ASN A 527 -19.11 -14.38 14.21
N LYS A 528 -20.38 -13.93 14.17
CA LYS A 528 -21.32 -14.26 13.09
C LYS A 528 -22.26 -13.15 12.61
N ASN A 529 -22.23 -11.95 13.21
CA ASN A 529 -23.20 -10.90 12.87
C ASN A 529 -22.58 -9.81 12.00
N ILE A 530 -23.06 -9.73 10.76
CA ILE A 530 -23.01 -8.53 9.93
C ILE A 530 -23.85 -7.48 10.67
N LYS A 531 -23.23 -6.45 11.26
CA LYS A 531 -23.99 -5.37 11.92
C LYS A 531 -24.47 -4.37 10.86
N LEU A 532 -25.78 -4.17 10.79
CA LEU A 532 -26.40 -3.02 10.12
C LEU A 532 -26.37 -1.80 11.04
N SER A 533 -26.21 -0.61 10.47
CA SER A 533 -26.29 0.64 11.24
C SER A 533 -27.72 0.92 11.71
N SER A 534 -27.83 1.67 12.82
CA SER A 534 -29.10 2.12 13.41
C SER A 534 -30.02 2.82 12.41
N ASP A 535 -29.41 3.46 11.40
CA ASP A 535 -30.07 4.24 10.36
C ASP A 535 -30.71 3.37 9.26
N ARG A 536 -30.16 2.16 9.03
CA ARG A 536 -30.74 1.14 8.15
C ARG A 536 -31.84 0.33 8.85
N LEU A 537 -31.72 0.15 10.16
CA LEU A 537 -32.71 -0.54 10.99
C LEU A 537 -34.06 0.21 11.00
N VAL A 538 -34.03 1.55 11.05
CA VAL A 538 -35.25 2.39 10.96
C VAL A 538 -35.89 2.34 9.57
N ARG A 539 -35.12 2.17 8.49
CA ARG A 539 -35.65 2.06 7.11
C ARG A 539 -36.33 0.71 6.87
N VAL A 540 -35.76 -0.39 7.38
CA VAL A 540 -36.39 -1.71 7.34
C VAL A 540 -37.70 -1.74 8.16
N GLN A 541 -37.72 -1.08 9.33
CA GLN A 541 -38.93 -0.94 10.13
C GLN A 541 -40.02 -0.07 9.47
N LYS A 542 -39.65 0.89 8.62
CA LYS A 542 -40.60 1.70 7.85
C LYS A 542 -41.15 0.96 6.62
N MET A 543 -40.34 0.11 5.97
CA MET A 543 -40.81 -0.71 4.85
C MET A 543 -41.73 -1.86 5.29
N ASN A 544 -41.60 -2.35 6.53
CA ASN A 544 -42.52 -3.35 7.11
C ASN A 544 -43.83 -2.76 7.67
N LYS A 545 -44.11 -1.47 7.46
CA LYS A 545 -45.34 -0.77 7.89
C LYS A 545 -46.17 -0.23 6.73
N GLN A 546 -45.94 -0.69 5.50
CA GLN A 546 -46.84 -0.44 4.36
C GLN A 546 -47.66 -1.67 4.03
#